data_AF-A0AAD5DEI1-F1
#
_entry.id   AF-A0AAD5DEI1-F1
#
_cell.length_a   1.000
_cell.length_b   1.000
_cell.length_c   1.000
_cell.angle_alpha   90.00
_cell.angle_beta   90.00
_cell.angle_gamma   90.00
#
_symmetry.space_group_name_H-M   'P 1'
#
loop_
_entity.id
_entity.type
_entity.pdbx_description
1 polymer ?
#
loop_
_entity_poly.entity_id
_entity_poly.type
_entity_poly.pdbx_seq_one_letter_code
_entity_poly.pdbx_strand_id
1 'polypeptide(L)'
;MQSLFLIFITFLSINFIKHCCATVFTFKMHHRFSDPVKKWSESVNNKLFANGFPDIGSVEYYSQLAEYDRVFRGRRLLPDQRLTFSDGNSSLQLTSLS
;
A
#
# COMPACT_ATOMS: atom_id res chain seq x y z
N MET A 1 -8.26 -4.32 -42.63
CA MET A 1 -8.54 -3.15 -41.75
C MET A 1 -8.05 -3.37 -40.31
N GLN A 2 -8.32 -4.51 -39.68
CA GLN A 2 -7.95 -4.77 -38.27
C GLN A 2 -6.43 -4.86 -38.00
N SER A 3 -5.66 -5.41 -38.94
CA SER A 3 -4.19 -5.52 -38.82
C SER A 3 -3.47 -4.15 -38.84
N LEU A 4 -3.90 -3.23 -39.70
CA LEU A 4 -3.34 -1.87 -39.77
C LEU A 4 -3.61 -1.06 -38.48
N PHE A 5 -4.77 -1.30 -37.86
CA PHE A 5 -5.14 -0.67 -36.60
C PHE A 5 -4.25 -1.15 -35.44
N LEU A 6 -3.93 -2.45 -35.41
CA LEU A 6 -3.00 -3.01 -34.42
C LEU A 6 -1.58 -2.47 -34.61
N ILE A 7 -1.10 -2.37 -35.85
CA ILE A 7 0.22 -1.79 -36.17
C ILE A 7 0.28 -0.32 -35.71
N PHE A 8 -0.78 0.46 -35.94
CA PHE A 8 -0.85 1.84 -35.50
C PHE A 8 -0.79 1.98 -33.96
N ILE A 9 -1.51 1.12 -33.22
CA ILE A 9 -1.45 1.09 -31.75
C ILE A 9 -0.05 0.70 -31.25
N THR A 10 0.60 -0.28 -31.89
CA THR A 10 1.97 -0.67 -31.52
C THR A 10 2.98 0.46 -31.80
N PHE A 11 2.83 1.18 -32.91
CA PHE A 11 3.69 2.31 -33.24
C PHE A 11 3.50 3.48 -32.28
N LEU A 12 2.26 3.77 -31.89
CA LEU A 12 1.94 4.81 -30.91
C LEU A 12 2.55 4.49 -29.53
N SER A 13 2.44 3.23 -29.08
CA SER A 13 2.97 2.78 -27.79
C SER A 13 4.50 2.77 -27.71
N ILE A 14 5.20 2.41 -28.80
CA ILE A 14 6.68 2.41 -28.84
C ILE A 14 7.26 3.83 -28.72
N ASN A 15 6.56 4.85 -29.22
CA ASN A 15 7.01 6.25 -29.11
C ASN A 15 6.79 6.86 -27.71
N PHE A 16 5.86 6.31 -26.91
CA PHE A 16 5.64 6.76 -25.53
C PHE A 16 6.70 6.25 -24.53
N ILE A 17 7.37 5.14 -24.83
CA ILE A 17 8.32 4.50 -23.90
C ILE A 17 9.70 5.21 -23.88
N LYS A 18 9.99 6.06 -24.88
CA LYS A 18 11.33 6.68 -25.03
C LYS A 18 11.58 7.93 -24.18
N HIS A 19 10.59 8.39 -23.40
CA HIS A 19 10.72 9.53 -22.49
C HIS A 19 10.59 9.11 -21.03
N CYS A 20 11.43 8.19 -20.56
CA CYS A 20 11.58 7.97 -19.13
C CYS A 20 12.58 8.98 -18.57
N CYS A 21 12.10 10.18 -18.23
CA CYS A 21 12.83 11.05 -17.33
C CYS A 21 12.67 10.45 -15.92
N ALA A 22 13.73 9.87 -15.37
CA ALA A 22 13.73 9.33 -14.02
C ALA A 22 13.75 10.49 -13.01
N THR A 23 12.62 11.19 -12.89
CA THR A 23 12.40 12.20 -11.85
C THR A 23 12.22 11.46 -10.53
N VAL A 24 13.14 11.68 -9.58
CA VAL A 24 13.01 11.15 -8.22
C VAL A 24 11.91 11.94 -7.51
N PHE A 25 10.70 11.40 -7.48
CA PHE A 25 9.62 11.96 -6.68
C PHE A 25 9.86 11.60 -5.21
N THR A 26 10.16 12.60 -4.39
CA THR A 26 10.24 12.43 -2.93
C THR A 26 8.92 12.84 -2.33
N PHE A 27 8.02 11.88 -2.11
CA PHE A 27 6.78 12.12 -1.39
C PHE A 27 6.96 11.80 0.09
N LYS A 28 6.40 12.65 0.96
CA LYS A 28 6.25 12.30 2.37
C LYS A 28 5.27 11.13 2.47
N MET A 29 5.77 9.97 2.82
CA MET A 29 4.93 8.78 2.97
C MET A 29 4.11 8.89 4.25
N HIS A 30 2.79 8.71 4.11
CA HIS A 30 1.83 8.73 5.19
C HIS A 30 1.12 7.37 5.25
N HIS A 31 1.02 6.76 6.43
CA HIS A 31 0.18 5.55 6.57
C HIS A 31 -1.30 5.92 6.40
N ARG A 32 -2.11 4.95 5.94
CA ARG A 32 -3.53 5.13 5.58
C ARG A 32 -4.39 5.77 6.67
N PHE A 33 -4.02 5.58 7.94
CA PHE A 33 -4.74 6.08 9.11
C PHE A 33 -4.11 7.32 9.75
N SER A 34 -3.14 7.95 9.09
CA SER A 34 -2.47 9.13 9.62
C SER A 34 -3.37 10.37 9.55
N ASP A 35 -3.14 11.32 10.44
CA ASP A 35 -3.94 12.56 10.49
C ASP A 35 -3.97 13.35 9.18
N PRO A 36 -2.88 13.44 8.40
CA PRO A 36 -2.92 14.08 7.09
C PRO A 36 -3.87 13.39 6.10
N VAL A 37 -3.94 12.05 6.14
CA VAL A 37 -4.85 11.29 5.28
C VAL A 37 -6.31 11.44 5.75
N LYS A 38 -6.54 11.50 7.06
CA LYS A 38 -7.87 11.79 7.64
C LYS A 38 -8.40 13.15 7.19
N LYS A 39 -7.60 14.21 7.39
CA LYS A 39 -7.94 15.58 6.96
C LYS A 39 -8.16 15.66 5.45
N TRP A 40 -7.32 14.99 4.68
CA TRP A 40 -7.51 14.91 3.23
C TRP A 40 -8.84 14.26 2.87
N SER A 41 -9.15 13.09 3.42
CA SER A 41 -10.42 12.35 3.21
C SER A 41 -11.63 13.23 3.51
N GLU A 42 -11.60 13.96 4.62
CA GLU A 42 -12.65 14.91 4.99
C GLU A 42 -12.77 16.06 3.99
N SER A 43 -11.63 16.61 3.52
CA SER A 43 -11.60 17.75 2.59
C SER A 43 -12.17 17.46 1.21
N VAL A 44 -12.04 16.21 0.74
CA VAL A 44 -12.49 15.81 -0.61
C VAL A 44 -13.91 15.25 -0.64
N ASN A 45 -14.69 15.40 0.45
CA ASN A 45 -15.99 14.76 0.67
C ASN A 45 -15.98 13.24 0.35
N ASN A 46 -14.81 12.62 0.45
CA ASN A 46 -14.60 11.20 0.19
C ASN A 46 -14.43 10.52 1.54
N LYS A 47 -15.49 9.89 2.03
CA LYS A 47 -15.38 9.02 3.19
C LYS A 47 -14.66 7.74 2.78
N LEU A 48 -13.33 7.73 2.89
CA LEU A 48 -12.50 6.55 2.62
C LEU A 48 -12.96 5.31 3.41
N PHE A 49 -13.65 5.55 4.52
CA PHE A 49 -14.24 4.53 5.38
C PHE A 49 -15.69 4.92 5.67
N ALA A 50 -16.63 4.07 5.26
CA ALA A 50 -18.06 4.28 5.48
C ALA A 50 -18.40 4.43 6.98
N ASN A 51 -17.66 3.72 7.84
CA ASN A 51 -17.87 3.66 9.29
C ASN A 51 -16.91 4.58 10.08
N GLY A 52 -16.18 5.46 9.39
CA GLY A 52 -15.13 6.27 10.00
C GLY A 52 -13.79 5.55 10.15
N PHE A 53 -12.79 6.27 10.64
CA PHE A 53 -11.44 5.73 10.86
C PHE A 53 -11.40 4.91 12.15
N PRO A 54 -10.76 3.72 12.16
CA PRO A 54 -10.62 2.94 13.37
C PRO A 54 -9.70 3.63 14.38
N ASP A 55 -9.95 3.39 15.67
CA ASP A 55 -9.11 3.87 16.76
C ASP A 55 -7.75 3.20 16.74
N ILE A 56 -6.68 3.98 16.92
CA ILE A 56 -5.32 3.45 16.89
C ILE A 56 -5.15 2.44 18.05
N GLY A 57 -4.72 1.23 17.71
CA GLY A 57 -4.53 0.15 18.67
C GLY A 57 -5.78 -0.73 18.89
N SER A 58 -6.91 -0.42 18.27
CA SER A 58 -8.08 -1.32 18.31
C SER A 58 -7.86 -2.58 17.47
N VAL A 59 -8.69 -3.60 17.70
CA VAL A 59 -8.68 -4.84 16.91
C VAL A 59 -8.99 -4.54 15.44
N GLU A 60 -9.93 -3.63 15.21
CA GLU A 60 -10.36 -3.18 13.88
C GLU A 60 -9.23 -2.46 13.13
N TYR A 61 -8.41 -1.69 13.85
CA TYR A 61 -7.24 -1.03 13.26
C TYR A 61 -6.25 -2.05 12.70
N TYR A 62 -5.91 -3.06 13.48
CA TYR A 62 -4.97 -4.09 13.06
C TYR A 62 -5.56 -5.06 12.02
N SER A 63 -6.85 -5.37 12.12
CA SER A 63 -7.51 -6.25 11.13
C SER A 63 -7.52 -5.62 9.74
N GLN A 64 -7.81 -4.33 9.63
CA GLN A 64 -7.76 -3.60 8.35
C GLN A 64 -6.34 -3.49 7.79
N LEU A 65 -5.32 -3.30 8.64
CA LEU A 65 -3.92 -3.33 8.19
C LEU A 65 -3.53 -4.70 7.65
N ALA A 66 -3.88 -5.77 8.36
CA ALA A 66 -3.58 -7.14 7.97
C ALA A 66 -4.30 -7.53 6.68
N GLU A 67 -5.56 -7.13 6.51
CA GLU A 67 -6.32 -7.36 5.29
C GLU A 67 -5.68 -6.64 4.10
N TYR A 68 -5.28 -5.38 4.26
CA TYR A 68 -4.62 -4.63 3.21
C TYR A 68 -3.27 -5.25 2.81
N ASP A 69 -2.44 -5.65 3.78
CA ASP A 69 -1.18 -6.34 3.52
C ASP A 69 -1.41 -7.67 2.77
N ARG A 70 -2.47 -8.41 3.15
CA ARG A 70 -2.87 -9.65 2.48
C ARG A 70 -3.30 -9.42 1.03
N VAL A 71 -4.15 -8.42 0.78
CA VAL A 71 -4.71 -8.14 -0.55
C VAL A 71 -3.65 -7.58 -1.50
N PHE A 72 -2.85 -6.61 -1.04
CA PHE A 72 -1.95 -5.86 -1.93
C PHE A 72 -0.52 -6.40 -1.96
N ARG A 73 -0.07 -7.10 -0.91
CA ARG A 73 1.29 -7.66 -0.85
C ARG A 73 1.32 -9.18 -0.95
N GLY A 74 0.16 -9.84 -0.99
CA GLY A 74 0.07 -11.30 -1.05
C GLY A 74 0.59 -12.01 0.21
N ARG A 75 0.85 -11.25 1.28
CA ARG A 75 1.33 -11.81 2.55
C ARG A 75 0.15 -12.40 3.29
N ARG A 76 0.00 -13.71 3.19
CA ARG A 76 -1.06 -14.45 3.89
C ARG A 76 -0.48 -15.16 5.10
N LEU A 77 -1.14 -14.99 6.23
CA LEU A 77 -0.89 -15.82 7.41
C LEU A 77 -1.42 -17.23 7.13
N LEU A 78 -0.60 -18.24 7.41
CA LEU A 78 -1.02 -19.63 7.28
C LEU A 78 -2.17 -19.89 8.27
N PRO A 79 -3.26 -20.56 7.83
CA PRO A 79 -4.52 -20.65 8.57
C PRO A 79 -4.41 -21.24 9.98
N ASP A 80 -3.38 -22.05 10.25
CA ASP A 80 -3.18 -22.72 11.55
C ASP A 80 -1.96 -22.20 12.33
N GLN A 81 -1.31 -21.13 11.87
CA GLN A 81 -0.17 -20.57 12.57
C GLN A 81 -0.63 -19.51 13.57
N ARG A 82 -0.71 -19.92 14.83
CA ARG A 82 -0.94 -19.00 15.96
C ARG A 82 0.23 -18.00 15.98
N LEU A 83 -0.06 -16.75 15.67
CA LEU A 83 0.87 -15.63 15.71
C LEU A 83 1.18 -15.33 17.18
N THR A 84 2.17 -16.04 17.71
CA THR A 84 2.79 -15.72 19.00
C THR A 84 4.16 -15.17 18.69
N PHE A 85 4.53 -14.06 19.33
CA PHE A 85 5.94 -13.70 19.41
C PHE A 85 6.66 -14.90 20.02
N SER A 86 7.71 -15.39 19.36
CA SER A 86 8.48 -16.53 19.87
C SER A 86 9.12 -16.24 21.22
N ASP A 87 9.35 -14.96 21.53
CA ASP A 87 10.06 -14.48 22.74
C ASP A 87 9.27 -13.46 23.57
N GLY A 88 7.95 -13.36 23.39
CA GLY A 88 7.19 -12.22 23.93
C GLY A 88 7.60 -10.91 23.24
N ASN A 89 7.06 -9.77 23.70
CA ASN A 89 7.32 -8.43 23.12
C ASN A 89 8.75 -7.90 23.41
N SER A 90 9.74 -8.79 23.38
CA SER A 90 11.13 -8.55 23.68
C SER A 90 11.81 -7.97 22.44
N SER A 91 12.07 -6.67 22.45
CA SER A 91 12.81 -6.01 21.39
C SER A 91 14.31 -6.23 21.59
N LEU A 92 14.99 -6.87 20.63
CA LEU A 92 16.45 -6.97 20.60
C LEU A 92 17.03 -5.78 19.82
N GLN A 93 17.91 -5.00 20.47
CA GLN A 93 18.65 -3.93 19.81
C GLN A 93 19.90 -4.53 19.15
N LEU A 94 19.86 -4.65 17.82
CA LEU A 94 21.02 -5.10 17.04
C LEU A 94 21.98 -3.92 16.82
N THR A 95 23.25 -4.09 17.17
CA THR A 95 24.29 -3.05 17.00
C THR A 95 24.81 -2.93 15.56
N SER A 96 24.59 -3.95 14.74
CA SER A 96 24.83 -3.91 13.28
C SER A 96 24.10 -5.05 12.60
N LEU A 97 23.67 -4.85 11.35
CA LEU A 97 23.26 -5.93 10.46
C LEU A 97 24.52 -6.43 9.74
N SER A 98 24.91 -7.68 10.00
CA SER A 98 26.01 -8.36 9.32
C SER A 98 25.70 -8.61 7.85
#